data_AF-A0A9D4H1V0-F1
#
_entry.id   AF-A0A9D4H1V0-F1
#
_cell.length_a   1.000
_cell.length_b   1.000
_cell.length_c   1.000
_cell.angle_alpha   90.00
_cell.angle_beta   90.00
_cell.angle_gamma   90.00
#
_symmetry.space_group_name_H-M   'P 1'
#
loop_
_entity.id
_entity.type
_entity.pdbx_description
1 polymer ?
#
loop_
_entity_poly.entity_id
_entity_poly.type
_entity_poly.pdbx_seq_one_letter_code
_entity_poly.pdbx_strand_id
1 'polypeptide(L)'
;MHVATTDSSTFLLTGGSDMRVRFWDLGYPANSFIMANAADDLTQHTAVSYRSQLIEGTEVIVESYTKKPAPTEDSQPRGPEALPQGHNDVITDVALCQASQCLLLTASRNGVVKYGNRG
;
A
#
# COMPACT_ATOMS: atom_id res chain seq x y z
N MET A 1 7.29 -8.76 4.87
CA MET A 1 7.25 -7.50 5.67
C MET A 1 8.66 -6.98 5.75
N HIS A 2 8.87 -5.68 5.64
CA HIS A 2 10.20 -5.06 5.69
C HIS A 2 10.18 -3.82 6.58
N VAL A 3 11.08 -3.74 7.55
CA VAL A 3 11.25 -2.57 8.43
C VAL A 3 12.54 -1.86 8.07
N ALA A 4 12.52 -0.52 8.06
CA ALA A 4 13.70 0.28 7.83
C ALA A 4 13.69 1.53 8.70
N THR A 5 14.89 1.97 9.07
CA THR A 5 15.13 3.20 9.81
C THR A 5 16.11 4.04 9.01
N THR A 6 15.80 5.33 8.88
CA THR A 6 16.66 6.38 8.34
C THR A 6 17.01 7.34 9.46
N ASP A 7 17.90 8.30 9.18
CA ASP A 7 18.28 9.33 10.16
C ASP A 7 17.08 10.17 10.63
N SER A 8 16.00 10.22 9.86
CA SER A 8 14.83 11.07 10.12
C SER A 8 13.52 10.31 10.41
N SER A 9 13.44 9.02 10.12
CA SER A 9 12.19 8.26 10.30
C SER A 9 12.40 6.75 10.39
N THR A 10 11.49 6.06 11.08
CA THR A 10 11.34 4.60 11.01
C THR A 10 10.03 4.28 10.31
N PHE A 11 10.06 3.35 9.37
CA PHE A 11 8.89 2.95 8.60
C PHE A 11 8.82 1.43 8.39
N LEU A 12 7.63 0.97 8.06
CA LEU A 12 7.34 -0.42 7.74
C LEU A 12 6.72 -0.51 6.34
N LEU A 13 7.10 -1.54 5.59
CA LEU A 13 6.45 -1.96 4.36
C LEU A 13 5.80 -3.33 4.57
N THR A 14 4.54 -3.44 4.20
CA THR A 14 3.80 -4.70 4.31
C THR A 14 3.08 -5.02 3.01
N GLY A 15 3.01 -6.31 2.69
CA GLY A 15 2.04 -6.87 1.76
C GLY A 15 1.41 -8.10 2.38
N GLY A 16 0.26 -8.51 1.86
CA GLY A 16 -0.46 -9.67 2.39
C GLY A 16 -1.57 -10.18 1.48
N SER A 17 -2.58 -10.80 2.10
CA SER A 17 -3.66 -11.51 1.40
C SER A 17 -4.64 -10.62 0.65
N ASP A 18 -4.68 -9.32 0.96
CA ASP A 18 -5.46 -8.34 0.22
C ASP A 18 -4.71 -7.77 -0.99
N MET A 19 -3.53 -8.30 -1.29
CA MET A 19 -2.76 -8.02 -2.51
C MET A 19 -2.29 -6.57 -2.64
N ARG A 20 -2.31 -5.82 -1.52
CA ARG A 20 -1.88 -4.42 -1.44
C ARG A 20 -0.54 -4.29 -0.77
N VAL A 21 0.24 -3.29 -1.20
CA VAL A 21 1.46 -2.85 -0.51
C VAL A 21 1.15 -1.60 0.29
N ARG A 22 1.53 -1.59 1.56
CA ARG A 22 1.36 -0.44 2.46
C ARG A 22 2.70 0.06 2.94
N PHE A 23 2.80 1.39 3.04
CA PHE A 23 3.82 2.09 3.78
C PHE A 23 3.22 2.59 5.09
N TRP A 24 3.88 2.28 6.19
CA TRP A 24 3.52 2.75 7.52
C TRP A 24 4.63 3.66 8.04
N ASP A 25 4.30 4.92 8.27
CA ASP A 25 5.16 5.84 9.00
C ASP A 25 4.95 5.58 10.50
N LEU A 26 5.96 5.03 11.17
CA LEU A 26 5.84 4.68 12.59
C LEU A 26 5.99 5.91 13.51
N GLY A 27 6.56 7.01 13.02
CA GLY A 27 6.69 8.25 13.78
C GLY A 27 5.48 9.18 13.62
N TYR A 28 4.86 9.18 12.43
CA TYR A 28 3.69 9.99 12.14
C TYR A 28 2.66 9.21 11.31
N PRO A 29 1.79 8.42 11.96
CA PRO A 29 0.89 7.48 11.29
C PRO A 29 0.05 8.07 10.16
N ALA A 30 -0.35 9.35 10.27
CA ALA A 30 -1.13 10.03 9.25
C ALA A 30 -0.40 10.19 7.89
N ASN A 31 0.92 10.01 7.84
CA ASN A 31 1.72 9.94 6.61
C ASN A 31 1.74 8.54 5.97
N SER A 32 1.12 7.54 6.60
CA SER A 32 1.01 6.19 6.04
C SER A 32 0.06 6.16 4.85
N PHE A 33 0.26 5.22 3.93
CA PHE A 33 -0.58 5.10 2.72
C PHE A 33 -0.47 3.72 2.06
N ILE A 34 -1.46 3.39 1.23
CA ILE A 34 -1.39 2.27 0.29
C ILE A 34 -0.49 2.68 -0.88
N MET A 35 0.66 2.04 -0.99
CA MET A 35 1.66 2.31 -2.03
C MET A 35 1.33 1.61 -3.35
N ALA A 36 0.73 0.43 -3.29
CA ALA A 36 0.22 -0.28 -4.46
C ALA A 36 -1.11 -0.98 -4.12
N ASN A 37 -2.11 -0.78 -4.97
CA ASN A 37 -3.41 -1.42 -4.85
C ASN A 37 -3.38 -2.88 -5.31
N ALA A 38 -4.44 -3.64 -5.01
CA ALA A 38 -4.68 -4.91 -5.69
C ALA A 38 -4.95 -4.66 -7.18
N ALA A 39 -4.78 -5.67 -8.02
CA ALA A 39 -4.97 -5.45 -9.46
C ALA A 39 -6.44 -5.18 -9.84
N ASP A 40 -7.39 -5.86 -9.17
CA ASP A 40 -8.84 -5.68 -9.39
C ASP A 40 -9.47 -4.71 -8.38
N ASP A 41 -8.69 -3.74 -7.89
CA ASP A 41 -9.12 -2.91 -6.78
C ASP A 41 -10.19 -1.87 -7.19
N LEU A 42 -11.46 -2.21 -6.94
CA LEU A 42 -12.60 -1.31 -7.14
C LEU A 42 -12.70 -0.20 -6.09
N THR A 43 -11.75 -0.09 -5.14
CA THR A 43 -11.81 0.91 -4.05
C THR A 43 -11.54 2.36 -4.46
N GLN A 44 -11.75 2.73 -5.72
CA GLN A 44 -11.75 4.13 -6.17
C GLN A 44 -12.66 5.04 -5.31
N HIS A 45 -13.65 4.46 -4.60
CA HIS A 45 -14.62 5.16 -3.74
C HIS A 45 -14.40 5.03 -2.23
N THR A 46 -13.22 4.60 -1.75
CA THR A 46 -12.96 4.52 -0.31
C THR A 46 -11.81 5.43 0.07
N ALA A 47 -12.00 6.27 1.09
CA ALA A 47 -10.92 7.07 1.66
C ALA A 47 -10.28 6.24 2.79
N VAL A 48 -8.96 6.22 2.81
CA VAL A 48 -8.17 5.48 3.80
C VAL A 48 -7.48 6.50 4.70
N SER A 49 -7.52 6.27 6.01
CA SER A 49 -6.79 7.06 6.99
C SER A 49 -6.06 6.16 7.98
N TYR A 50 -5.01 6.72 8.57
CA TYR A 50 -4.13 6.00 9.47
C TYR A 50 -3.94 6.81 10.75
N ARG A 51 -4.04 6.16 11.91
CA ARG A 51 -3.90 6.81 13.21
C ARG A 51 -3.26 5.88 14.23
N SER A 52 -2.51 6.46 15.17
CA SER A 52 -2.13 5.77 16.41
C SER A 52 -3.33 5.65 17.35
N GLN A 53 -3.36 4.56 18.10
CA GLN A 53 -4.30 4.33 19.20
C GLN A 53 -3.60 3.51 20.29
N LEU A 54 -3.85 3.82 21.56
CA LEU A 54 -3.42 2.99 22.68
C LEU A 54 -4.51 1.96 23.01
N ILE A 55 -4.21 0.67 22.91
CA ILE A 55 -5.12 -0.43 23.22
C ILE A 55 -4.45 -1.32 24.26
N GLU A 56 -5.03 -1.43 25.44
CA GLU A 56 -4.52 -2.28 26.53
C GLU A 56 -3.02 -2.02 26.86
N GLY A 57 -2.60 -0.75 26.78
CA GLY A 57 -1.21 -0.34 27.02
C GLY A 57 -0.26 -0.57 25.85
N THR A 58 -0.74 -1.06 24.71
CA THR A 58 0.01 -1.25 23.48
C THR A 58 -0.34 -0.15 22.47
N GLU A 59 0.66 0.57 21.96
CA GLU A 59 0.46 1.49 20.85
C GLU A 59 0.28 0.71 19.54
N VAL A 60 -0.79 1.00 18.82
CA VAL A 60 -1.10 0.40 17.53
C VAL A 60 -1.34 1.47 16.49
N ILE A 61 -0.97 1.18 15.24
CA ILE A 61 -1.35 2.00 14.08
C ILE A 61 -2.47 1.27 13.35
N VAL A 62 -3.59 1.97 13.14
CA VAL A 62 -4.79 1.40 12.54
C VAL A 62 -5.07 2.05 11.20
N GLU A 63 -5.22 1.23 10.17
CA GLU A 63 -5.80 1.61 8.88
C GLU A 63 -7.33 1.61 9.00
N SER A 64 -7.97 2.70 8.63
CA SER A 64 -9.43 2.86 8.67
C SER A 64 -9.96 3.25 7.30
N TYR A 65 -11.11 2.70 6.93
CA TYR A 65 -11.79 2.97 5.67
C TYR A 65 -13.04 3.81 5.93
N THR A 66 -13.19 4.91 5.20
CA THR A 66 -14.43 5.70 5.16
C THR A 66 -14.99 5.68 3.74
N LYS A 67 -16.31 5.48 3.63
CA LYS A 67 -16.99 5.58 2.33
C LYS A 67 -16.83 7.00 1.81
N LYS A 68 -16.27 7.18 0.61
CA LYS A 68 -16.38 8.46 -0.09
C LYS A 68 -17.83 8.62 -0.55
N PRO A 69 -18.36 9.85 -0.60
CA PRO A 69 -19.62 10.12 -1.28
C PRO A 69 -19.56 9.55 -2.70
N ALA A 70 -20.65 8.94 -3.17
CA ALA A 70 -20.72 8.41 -4.52
C ALA A 70 -20.41 9.54 -5.53
N PRO A 71 -19.63 9.26 -6.59
CA PRO A 71 -19.51 10.22 -7.69
C PRO A 71 -20.90 10.46 -8.28
N THR A 72 -21.22 11.71 -8.60
CA THR A 72 -22.32 12.00 -9.53
C THR A 72 -22.02 11.33 -10.86
N GLU A 73 -22.98 10.59 -11.40
CA GLU A 73 -22.86 9.87 -12.67
C GLU A 73 -22.65 10.86 -13.83
N ASP A 74 -21.41 11.22 -14.12
CA ASP A 74 -21.01 11.86 -15.37
C ASP A 74 -19.49 11.79 -15.52
N SER A 75 -18.98 10.60 -15.87
CA SER A 75 -17.76 10.45 -16.68
C SER A 75 -17.54 8.97 -16.99
N GLN A 76 -17.86 8.56 -18.21
CA GLN A 76 -17.36 7.31 -18.77
C GLN A 76 -15.85 7.44 -19.02
N PRO A 77 -14.97 6.58 -18.46
CA PRO A 77 -13.60 6.52 -18.91
C PRO A 77 -13.56 5.83 -20.29
N ARG A 78 -13.39 6.60 -21.36
CA ARG A 78 -13.00 6.07 -22.68
C ARG A 78 -11.48 5.97 -22.74
N GLY A 79 -10.96 4.76 -22.64
CA GLY A 79 -9.56 4.44 -22.91
C GLY A 79 -9.34 2.93 -22.86
N PRO A 80 -8.29 2.39 -23.52
CA PRO A 80 -7.91 1.00 -23.34
C PRO A 80 -7.69 0.73 -21.85
N GLU A 81 -8.26 -0.37 -21.37
CA GLU A 81 -8.17 -0.79 -19.97
C GLU A 81 -6.70 -0.90 -19.58
N ALA A 82 -6.26 -0.01 -18.68
CA ALA A 82 -4.88 0.00 -18.22
C ALA A 82 -4.60 -1.35 -17.54
N LEU A 83 -3.47 -1.98 -17.88
CA LEU A 83 -3.12 -3.26 -17.28
C LEU A 83 -3.11 -3.15 -15.75
N PRO A 84 -3.67 -4.14 -15.04
CA PRO A 84 -3.72 -4.11 -13.59
C PRO A 84 -2.31 -3.97 -12.99
N GLN A 85 -2.03 -2.82 -12.38
CA GLN A 85 -0.69 -2.53 -11.84
C GLN A 85 -0.41 -3.29 -10.54
N GLY A 86 -1.46 -3.73 -9.83
CA GLY A 86 -1.38 -4.46 -8.56
C GLY A 86 -1.11 -5.96 -8.65
N HIS A 87 -0.81 -6.60 -7.53
CA HIS A 87 -0.79 -8.07 -7.47
C HIS A 87 -2.21 -8.64 -7.54
N ASN A 88 -2.34 -9.84 -8.11
CA ASN A 88 -3.61 -10.60 -8.23
C ASN A 88 -3.65 -11.83 -7.31
N ASP A 89 -2.63 -11.99 -6.47
CA ASP A 89 -2.56 -13.06 -5.47
C ASP A 89 -1.75 -12.55 -4.27
N VAL A 90 -1.81 -13.26 -3.14
CA VAL A 90 -1.21 -12.93 -1.86
C VAL A 90 0.23 -12.47 -2.03
N ILE A 91 0.55 -11.26 -1.55
CA ILE A 91 1.94 -10.81 -1.46
C ILE A 91 2.60 -11.57 -0.31
N THR A 92 3.60 -12.38 -0.65
CA THR A 92 4.32 -13.24 0.29
C THR A 92 5.57 -12.57 0.82
N ASP A 93 6.18 -11.66 0.05
CA ASP A 93 7.38 -10.95 0.48
C ASP A 93 7.47 -9.52 -0.06
N VAL A 94 8.16 -8.67 0.70
CA VAL A 94 8.42 -7.26 0.38
C VAL A 94 9.84 -6.94 0.83
N ALA A 95 10.63 -6.34 -0.04
CA ALA A 95 12.01 -5.94 0.25
C ALA A 95 12.36 -4.62 -0.44
N LEU A 96 13.34 -3.90 0.11
CA LEU A 96 14.00 -2.79 -0.57
C LEU A 96 15.35 -3.25 -1.09
N CYS A 97 15.65 -2.90 -2.34
CA CYS A 97 16.94 -3.14 -2.96
C CYS A 97 17.63 -1.80 -3.21
N GLN A 98 18.73 -1.57 -2.51
CA GLN A 98 19.56 -0.39 -2.73
C GLN A 98 20.53 -0.68 -3.88
N ALA A 99 20.18 -0.20 -5.08
CA ALA A 99 21.06 -0.19 -6.24
C ALA A 99 21.49 1.27 -6.55
N SER A 100 21.58 1.64 -7.82
CA SER A 100 21.72 3.05 -8.23
C SER A 100 20.51 3.90 -7.84
N GLN A 101 19.34 3.28 -7.69
CA GLN A 101 18.11 3.82 -7.11
C GLN A 101 17.58 2.82 -6.07
N CYS A 102 16.81 3.30 -5.10
CA CYS A 102 16.16 2.43 -4.11
C CYS A 102 14.88 1.85 -4.74
N LEU A 103 14.89 0.53 -4.99
CA LEU A 103 13.78 -0.19 -5.61
C LEU A 103 12.95 -0.92 -4.55
N LEU A 104 11.63 -0.84 -4.68
CA LEU A 104 10.71 -1.73 -3.98
C LEU A 104 10.59 -3.03 -4.77
N LEU A 105 10.77 -4.16 -4.10
CA LEU A 105 10.55 -5.50 -4.61
C LEU A 105 9.38 -6.14 -3.87
N THR A 106 8.49 -6.80 -4.60
CA THR A 106 7.35 -7.53 -4.04
C THR A 106 7.16 -8.86 -4.75
N ALA A 107 6.95 -9.93 -3.99
CA ALA A 107 6.71 -11.27 -4.52
C ALA A 107 5.32 -11.75 -4.12
N SER A 108 4.66 -12.45 -5.04
CA SER A 108 3.33 -13.03 -4.83
C SER A 108 3.35 -14.55 -4.88
N ARG A 109 2.35 -15.17 -4.23
CA ARG A 109 2.19 -16.63 -4.14
C ARG A 109 2.11 -17.32 -5.51
N ASN A 110 1.56 -16.65 -6.52
CA ASN A 110 1.47 -17.15 -7.89
C ASN A 110 2.81 -17.11 -8.67
N GLY A 111 3.91 -16.72 -8.02
CA GLY A 111 5.24 -16.64 -8.62
C GLY A 111 5.54 -15.32 -9.34
N VAL A 112 4.64 -14.34 -9.31
CA VAL A 112 4.89 -13.01 -9.89
C VAL A 112 5.73 -12.16 -8.95
N VAL A 113 6.81 -11.58 -9.49
CA VAL A 113 7.63 -10.57 -8.82
C VAL A 113 7.43 -9.23 -9.52
N LYS A 114 7.15 -8.18 -8.74
CA LYS A 114 7.05 -6.81 -9.24
C LYS A 114 8.10 -5.93 -8.58
N TYR A 115 8.68 -5.03 -9.36
CA TYR A 115 9.65 -4.05 -8.90
C TYR A 115 9.39 -2.67 -9.49
N GLY A 116 9.75 -1.62 -8.76
CA GLY A 116 9.59 -0.24 -9.22
C GLY A 116 10.15 0.80 -8.27
N ASN A 117 10.33 2.00 -8.80
CA ASN A 117 10.61 3.20 -8.01
C ASN A 117 9.29 3.79 -7.50
N ARG A 118 9.36 4.61 -6.43
CA ARG A 118 8.31 5.61 -6.18
C ARG A 118 8.16 6.45 -7.46
N GLY A 119 6.97 6.44 -8.06
CA GLY A 119 6.56 7.42 -9.07
C GLY A 119 6.35 8.78 -8.45
#